data_AF-A0A925LAS8-F1
#
_entry.id   AF-A0A925LAS8-F1
#
_cell.length_a   1.000
_cell.length_b   1.000
_cell.length_c   1.000
_cell.angle_alpha   90.00
_cell.angle_beta   90.00
_cell.angle_gamma   90.00
#
_symmetry.space_group_name_H-M   'P 1'
#
loop_
_entity.id
_entity.type
_entity.pdbx_description
1 polymer ?
#
loop_
_entity_poly.entity_id
_entity_poly.type
_entity_poly.pdbx_seq_one_letter_code
_entity_poly.pdbx_strand_id
1 'polypeptide(L)'
;MRRLLWLTLMLWLAGCCSPPAAAQSGVRNFDQVRNTGSLRGTDLDGDWVVFTGQRGLQPDAALLRRFDHLLAAMGEVDLRELRQWIAREVTRERDAATAAQVLAAWDEHLAVLQGKPTPSQEAAGNPYPTHEPVRPTTRGAVPPRALLTPEPTLDAAQLQALQKQRVERFGAEAAVRLRTEDAARWAWAQRLAQARAQLPATAGAEQEAYLKRHFSGTDLLRARTLLGLPP
;
A
#
# COMPACT_ATOMS: atom_id res chain seq x y z
N MET A 1 -11.07 -24.43 72.96
CA MET A 1 -9.72 -25.04 72.92
C MET A 1 -9.62 -25.81 71.62
N ARG A 2 -9.10 -25.23 70.54
CA ARG A 2 -7.69 -25.21 70.10
C ARG A 2 -7.09 -26.63 69.95
N ARG A 3 -6.58 -26.90 68.73
CA ARG A 3 -5.57 -27.91 68.31
C ARG A 3 -6.11 -29.30 67.95
N LEU A 4 -5.57 -30.06 67.00
CA LEU A 4 -4.66 -29.95 65.83
C LEU A 4 -4.63 -31.40 65.25
N LEU A 5 -4.29 -31.60 63.96
CA LEU A 5 -3.66 -32.79 63.32
C LEU A 5 -4.36 -33.10 61.99
N TRP A 6 -3.80 -32.68 60.85
CA TRP A 6 -2.73 -33.31 60.04
C TRP A 6 -3.29 -34.35 59.06
N LEU A 7 -3.17 -34.06 57.75
CA LEU A 7 -2.38 -34.80 56.74
C LEU A 7 -2.91 -36.23 56.49
N THR A 8 -3.24 -36.70 55.30
CA THR A 8 -2.61 -36.67 53.96
C THR A 8 -3.57 -37.53 53.11
N LEU A 9 -3.83 -37.34 51.81
CA LEU A 9 -3.06 -37.85 50.66
C LEU A 9 -4.04 -37.64 49.48
N MET A 10 -3.73 -36.84 48.45
CA MET A 10 -3.05 -37.29 47.22
C MET A 10 -3.74 -38.50 46.57
N LEU A 11 -4.04 -38.57 45.27
CA LEU A 11 -3.69 -37.77 44.10
C LEU A 11 -4.37 -38.50 42.90
N TRP A 12 -4.44 -37.83 41.74
CA TRP A 12 -4.70 -38.36 40.39
C TRP A 12 -6.14 -38.58 39.92
N LEU A 13 -6.63 -37.59 39.17
CA LEU A 13 -7.10 -37.80 37.79
C LEU A 13 -6.56 -36.65 36.93
N ALA A 14 -5.33 -36.85 36.43
CA ALA A 14 -4.81 -36.13 35.28
C ALA A 14 -5.33 -36.83 34.02
N GLY A 15 -6.04 -36.10 33.16
CA GLY A 15 -6.65 -36.66 31.96
C GLY A 15 -7.18 -35.58 31.02
N CYS A 16 -6.24 -34.95 30.31
CA CYS A 16 -6.38 -34.39 28.96
C CYS A 16 -7.54 -33.41 28.69
N CYS A 17 -7.39 -32.17 29.17
CA CYS A 17 -7.78 -31.00 28.39
C CYS A 17 -6.54 -30.10 28.27
N SER A 18 -5.67 -30.42 27.29
CA SER A 18 -4.73 -29.42 26.80
C SER A 18 -5.57 -28.24 26.29
N PRO A 19 -5.43 -27.02 26.84
CA PRO A 19 -5.99 -25.87 26.16
C PRO A 19 -5.36 -25.82 24.77
N PRO A 20 -6.11 -25.44 23.71
CA PRO A 20 -5.49 -25.20 22.42
C PRO A 20 -4.36 -24.21 22.67
N ALA A 21 -3.15 -24.58 22.27
CA ALA A 21 -2.02 -23.68 22.15
C ALA A 21 -2.43 -22.62 21.13
N ALA A 22 -3.11 -21.57 21.62
CA ALA A 22 -3.28 -20.35 20.89
C ALA A 22 -1.87 -19.91 20.53
N ALA A 23 -1.63 -19.73 19.24
CA ALA A 23 -0.46 -19.07 18.71
C ALA A 23 -0.37 -17.66 19.33
N GLN A 24 0.21 -17.56 20.52
CA GLN A 24 0.79 -16.33 21.03
C GLN A 24 2.17 -16.22 20.40
N SER A 25 2.21 -16.08 19.07
CA SER A 25 3.41 -15.67 18.35
C SER A 25 3.77 -14.28 18.87
N GLY A 26 4.92 -14.20 19.55
CA GLY A 26 5.42 -13.12 20.39
C GLY A 26 4.88 -11.73 20.10
N VAL A 27 4.02 -11.24 20.99
CA VAL A 27 3.68 -9.81 21.10
C VAL A 27 4.99 -9.06 21.36
N ARG A 28 5.44 -8.29 20.38
CA ARG A 28 6.63 -7.44 20.52
C ARG A 28 6.22 -6.09 21.12
N ASN A 29 7.13 -5.47 21.86
CA ASN A 29 6.99 -4.06 22.22
C ASN A 29 7.04 -3.23 20.92
N PHE A 30 6.24 -2.16 20.85
CA PHE A 30 6.18 -1.31 19.66
C PHE A 30 7.54 -0.69 19.28
N ASP A 31 8.37 -0.32 20.24
CA ASP A 31 9.72 0.21 19.97
C ASP A 31 10.61 -0.85 19.28
N GLN A 32 10.42 -2.13 19.59
CA GLN A 32 11.12 -3.21 18.91
C GLN A 32 10.64 -3.36 17.45
N VAL A 33 9.34 -3.21 17.19
CA VAL A 33 8.78 -3.27 15.83
C VAL A 33 9.22 -2.09 14.98
N ARG A 34 9.35 -0.89 15.56
CA ARG A 34 9.97 0.25 14.87
C ARG A 34 11.43 0.02 14.50
N ASN A 35 12.18 -0.71 15.33
CA ASN A 35 13.61 -0.93 15.08
C ASN A 35 13.90 -2.15 14.21
N THR A 36 13.03 -3.16 14.21
CA THR A 36 13.33 -4.47 13.62
C THR A 36 12.19 -5.10 12.81
N GLY A 37 10.98 -4.53 12.85
CA GLY A 37 9.78 -5.08 12.21
C GLY A 37 9.33 -4.27 10.98
N SER A 38 8.03 -4.31 10.69
CA SER A 38 7.44 -3.70 9.48
C SER A 38 7.58 -2.17 9.40
N LEU A 39 7.83 -1.49 10.52
CA LEU A 39 8.05 -0.04 10.56
C LEU A 39 9.55 0.35 10.58
N ARG A 40 10.45 -0.59 10.23
CA ARG A 40 11.89 -0.34 10.26
C ARG A 40 12.30 0.69 9.22
N GLY A 41 12.96 1.75 9.68
CA GLY A 41 13.54 2.78 8.82
C GLY A 41 12.52 3.77 8.26
N THR A 42 11.31 3.80 8.84
CA THR A 42 10.29 4.80 8.51
C THR A 42 10.10 5.77 9.68
N ASP A 43 9.97 7.05 9.35
CA ASP A 43 9.44 8.03 10.28
C ASP A 43 7.93 7.87 10.41
N LEU A 44 7.37 8.34 11.52
CA LEU A 44 5.92 8.33 11.71
C LEU A 44 5.28 9.33 10.72
N ASP A 45 4.39 8.84 9.87
CA ASP A 45 3.57 9.70 9.02
C ASP A 45 2.49 10.42 9.84
N GLY A 46 2.07 11.61 9.40
CA GLY A 46 1.03 12.43 10.06
C GLY A 46 1.49 13.24 11.28
N ASP A 47 0.53 13.77 12.05
CA ASP A 47 0.74 14.59 13.26
C ASP A 47 -0.37 14.29 14.28
N TRP A 48 -0.17 14.66 15.55
CA TRP A 48 -1.09 14.45 16.67
C TRP A 48 -2.15 15.54 16.82
N VAL A 49 -2.53 16.18 15.71
CA VAL A 49 -3.43 17.33 15.75
C VAL A 49 -4.88 16.84 15.78
N VAL A 50 -5.61 17.31 16.79
CA VAL A 50 -7.06 17.15 16.88
C VAL A 50 -7.70 18.52 16.65
N PHE A 51 -8.63 18.61 15.70
CA PHE A 51 -9.33 19.87 15.43
C PHE A 51 -10.61 19.96 16.24
N THR A 52 -10.89 21.12 16.85
CA THR A 52 -12.21 21.38 17.46
C THR A 52 -13.17 21.92 16.39
N GLY A 53 -14.02 21.05 15.86
CA GLY A 53 -15.08 21.41 14.91
C GLY A 53 -16.41 21.72 15.59
N GLN A 54 -17.41 22.16 14.81
CA GLN A 54 -18.75 22.46 15.32
C GLN A 54 -19.49 21.23 15.92
N ARG A 55 -19.02 20.01 15.63
CA ARG A 55 -19.53 18.76 16.20
C ARG A 55 -18.65 18.19 17.32
N GLY A 56 -17.71 18.97 17.86
CA GLY A 56 -16.72 18.53 18.85
C GLY A 56 -15.34 18.24 18.24
N LEU A 57 -14.48 17.58 19.03
CA LEU A 57 -13.14 17.15 18.62
C LEU A 57 -13.24 16.18 17.42
N GLN A 58 -12.69 16.56 16.27
CA GLN A 58 -12.58 15.71 15.09
C GLN A 58 -11.11 15.43 14.77
N PRO A 59 -10.75 14.18 14.46
CA PRO A 59 -9.42 13.87 13.95
C PRO A 59 -9.23 14.54 12.59
N ASP A 60 -8.09 15.19 12.39
CA ASP A 60 -7.75 15.73 11.08
C ASP A 60 -7.16 14.64 10.17
N ALA A 61 -6.93 14.97 8.89
CA ALA A 61 -6.38 14.01 7.94
C ALA A 61 -4.96 13.55 8.29
N ALA A 62 -4.18 14.35 9.03
CA ALA A 62 -2.83 13.99 9.45
C ALA A 62 -2.88 12.94 10.57
N LEU A 63 -3.80 13.09 11.52
CA LEU A 63 -4.03 12.14 12.60
C LEU A 63 -4.51 10.79 12.08
N LEU A 64 -5.41 10.78 11.09
CA LEU A 64 -5.86 9.54 10.45
C LEU A 64 -4.72 8.81 9.73
N ARG A 65 -3.90 9.53 8.94
CA ARG A 65 -2.71 8.92 8.31
C ARG A 65 -1.76 8.33 9.35
N ARG A 66 -1.57 9.02 10.47
CA ARG A 66 -0.77 8.52 11.58
C ARG A 66 -1.35 7.22 12.15
N PHE A 67 -2.65 7.16 12.39
CA PHE A 67 -3.30 5.94 12.85
C PHE A 67 -3.15 4.79 11.85
N ASP A 68 -3.38 5.04 10.56
CA ASP A 68 -3.26 4.00 9.53
C ASP A 68 -1.81 3.48 9.40
N HIS A 69 -0.82 4.37 9.52
CA HIS A 69 0.58 3.98 9.56
C HIS A 69 0.90 3.08 10.77
N LEU A 70 0.37 3.41 11.95
CA LEU A 70 0.53 2.59 13.17
C LEU A 70 -0.19 1.23 13.04
N LEU A 71 -1.35 1.19 12.38
CA LEU A 71 -2.10 -0.03 12.14
C LEU A 71 -1.39 -0.96 11.13
N ALA A 72 -0.42 -0.48 10.34
CA ALA A 72 0.41 -1.35 9.52
C ALA A 72 1.27 -2.32 10.35
N ALA A 73 1.53 -2.02 11.63
CA ALA A 73 2.19 -2.94 12.57
C ALA A 73 1.24 -3.97 13.21
N MET A 74 -0.04 -3.96 12.85
CA MET A 74 -1.02 -4.91 13.36
C MET A 74 -0.65 -6.33 12.95
N GLY A 75 -0.60 -7.24 13.93
CA GLY A 75 -0.11 -8.61 13.76
C GLY A 75 1.29 -8.84 14.34
N GLU A 76 2.08 -7.77 14.55
CA GLU A 76 3.34 -7.82 15.31
C GLU A 76 3.22 -7.24 16.73
N VAL A 77 2.25 -6.34 16.94
CA VAL A 77 1.99 -5.66 18.21
C VAL A 77 0.52 -5.80 18.61
N ASP A 78 0.25 -5.99 19.91
CA ASP A 78 -1.10 -5.99 20.47
C ASP A 78 -1.68 -4.57 20.46
N LEU A 79 -2.96 -4.41 20.12
CA LEU A 79 -3.63 -3.10 20.06
C LEU A 79 -3.59 -2.35 21.40
N ARG A 80 -3.57 -3.05 22.54
CA ARG A 80 -3.45 -2.44 23.87
C ARG A 80 -2.06 -1.88 24.09
N GLU A 81 -1.02 -2.61 23.67
CA GLU A 81 0.36 -2.10 23.72
C GLU A 81 0.51 -0.88 22.83
N LEU A 82 -0.03 -0.94 21.60
CA LEU A 82 -0.01 0.18 20.68
C LEU A 82 -0.74 1.41 21.26
N ARG A 83 -1.91 1.21 21.87
CA ARG A 83 -2.65 2.27 22.55
C ARG A 83 -1.87 2.90 23.71
N GLN A 84 -1.22 2.07 24.54
CA GLN A 84 -0.37 2.57 25.63
C GLN A 84 0.85 3.32 25.11
N TRP A 85 1.45 2.85 24.02
CA TRP A 85 2.55 3.53 23.36
C TRP A 85 2.11 4.91 22.81
N ILE A 86 0.96 4.99 22.12
CA ILE A 86 0.39 6.27 21.65
C ILE A 86 0.21 7.23 22.84
N ALA A 87 -0.33 6.76 23.96
CA ALA A 87 -0.52 7.58 25.16
C ALA A 87 0.81 8.19 25.65
N ARG A 88 1.86 7.37 25.76
CA ARG A 88 3.20 7.80 26.19
C ARG A 88 3.80 8.80 25.18
N GLU A 89 3.68 8.51 23.90
CA GLU A 89 4.26 9.31 22.83
C GLU A 89 3.63 10.70 22.74
N VAL A 90 2.29 10.77 22.71
CA VAL A 90 1.56 12.05 22.66
C VAL A 90 1.79 12.87 23.92
N THR A 91 1.84 12.21 25.09
CA THR A 91 2.13 12.92 26.35
C THR A 91 3.54 13.51 26.35
N ARG A 92 4.52 12.84 25.73
CA ARG A 92 5.90 13.32 25.61
C ARG A 92 6.02 14.49 24.64
N GLU A 93 5.31 14.44 23.51
CA GLU A 93 5.41 15.46 22.45
C GLU A 93 4.49 16.67 22.69
N ARG A 94 3.38 16.47 23.40
CA ARG A 94 2.36 17.46 23.68
C ARG A 94 2.10 17.50 25.19
N ASP A 95 0.99 16.92 25.64
CA ASP A 95 0.56 16.89 27.03
C ASP A 95 -0.49 15.78 27.25
N ALA A 96 -0.82 15.53 28.52
CA ALA A 96 -1.75 14.47 28.92
C ALA A 96 -3.21 14.73 28.48
N ALA A 97 -3.65 15.99 28.38
CA ALA A 97 -5.00 16.30 27.92
C ALA A 97 -5.13 16.04 26.42
N THR A 98 -4.13 16.42 25.63
CA THR A 98 -4.03 16.11 24.21
C THR A 98 -3.97 14.59 23.99
N ALA A 99 -3.21 13.87 24.82
CA ALA A 99 -3.16 12.41 24.74
C ALA A 99 -4.53 11.77 24.97
N ALA A 100 -5.32 12.23 25.93
CA ALA A 100 -6.67 11.73 26.15
C ALA A 100 -7.59 11.95 24.93
N GLN A 101 -7.48 13.11 24.28
CA GLN A 101 -8.26 13.42 23.07
C GLN A 101 -7.86 12.55 21.89
N VAL A 102 -6.56 12.36 21.67
CA VAL A 102 -6.03 11.47 20.61
C VAL A 102 -6.47 10.03 20.85
N LEU A 103 -6.44 9.57 22.10
CA LEU A 103 -6.87 8.21 22.46
C LEU A 103 -8.38 8.01 22.27
N ALA A 104 -9.21 9.03 22.50
CA ALA A 104 -10.62 8.97 22.18
C ALA A 104 -10.82 8.86 20.65
N ALA A 105 -10.11 9.69 19.87
CA ALA A 105 -10.16 9.61 18.40
C ALA A 105 -9.65 8.26 17.85
N TRP A 106 -8.67 7.65 18.51
CA TRP A 106 -8.20 6.30 18.19
C TRP A 106 -9.30 5.24 18.40
N ASP A 107 -10.03 5.31 19.51
CA ASP A 107 -11.13 4.38 19.78
C ASP A 107 -12.27 4.53 18.78
N GLU A 108 -12.61 5.77 18.42
CA GLU A 108 -13.56 6.08 17.34
C GLU A 108 -13.12 5.45 16.01
N HIS A 109 -11.86 5.65 15.61
CA HIS A 109 -11.31 5.10 14.37
C HIS A 109 -11.36 3.57 14.35
N LEU A 110 -10.98 2.92 15.45
CA LEU A 110 -11.06 1.46 15.56
C LEU A 110 -12.50 0.95 15.49
N ALA A 111 -13.46 1.65 16.09
CA ALA A 111 -14.87 1.28 16.00
C ALA A 111 -15.39 1.36 14.57
N VAL A 112 -15.05 2.42 13.83
CA VAL A 112 -15.37 2.59 12.41
C VAL A 112 -14.80 1.43 11.58
N LEU A 113 -13.51 1.11 11.76
CA LEU A 113 -12.86 0.00 11.03
C LEU A 113 -13.49 -1.36 11.33
N GLN A 114 -14.04 -1.54 12.53
CA GLN A 114 -14.72 -2.77 12.94
C GLN A 114 -16.20 -2.81 12.54
N GLY A 115 -16.72 -1.76 11.90
CA GLY A 115 -18.14 -1.63 11.59
C GLY A 115 -19.03 -1.58 12.84
N LYS A 116 -18.46 -1.16 13.97
CA LYS A 116 -19.17 -1.03 15.25
C LYS A 116 -19.67 0.40 15.43
N PRO A 117 -20.73 0.62 16.23
CA PRO A 117 -21.08 1.95 16.67
C PRO A 117 -19.88 2.57 17.38
N THR A 118 -19.62 3.83 17.10
CA THR A 118 -18.49 4.52 17.72
C THR A 118 -18.83 5.00 19.14
N PRO A 119 -17.85 5.18 20.05
CA PRO A 119 -18.13 5.63 21.42
C PRO A 119 -18.96 6.92 21.51
N SER A 120 -18.74 7.85 20.58
CA SER A 120 -19.50 9.09 20.46
C SER A 120 -20.93 8.85 19.97
N GLN A 121 -21.16 7.85 19.11
CA GLN A 121 -22.49 7.43 18.67
C GLN A 121 -23.26 6.71 19.79
N GLU A 122 -22.57 5.88 20.58
CA GLU A 122 -23.14 5.24 21.76
C GLU A 122 -23.53 6.29 22.81
N ALA A 123 -22.66 7.28 23.06
CA ALA A 123 -22.95 8.40 23.96
C ALA A 123 -24.11 9.29 23.47
N ALA A 124 -24.28 9.41 22.14
CA ALA A 124 -25.37 10.17 21.52
C ALA A 124 -26.67 9.38 21.32
N GLY A 125 -26.70 8.07 21.64
CA GLY A 125 -27.89 7.22 21.57
C GLY A 125 -28.39 6.91 20.16
N ASN A 126 -27.55 7.00 19.12
CA ASN A 126 -27.98 6.80 17.72
C ASN A 126 -27.17 5.68 17.03
N PRO A 127 -27.76 4.48 16.80
CA PRO A 127 -26.99 3.26 16.55
C PRO A 127 -26.59 2.93 15.09
N TYR A 128 -26.76 3.81 14.09
CA TYR A 128 -26.43 3.45 12.69
C TYR A 128 -25.74 4.57 11.87
N PRO A 129 -24.55 4.29 11.29
CA PRO A 129 -23.98 5.10 10.22
C PRO A 129 -24.34 4.56 8.83
N THR A 130 -25.00 5.40 8.02
CA THR A 130 -25.16 5.20 6.57
C THR A 130 -23.83 5.52 5.88
N HIS A 131 -22.98 4.54 5.63
CA HIS A 131 -21.81 4.72 4.76
C HIS A 131 -22.23 4.52 3.30
N GLU A 132 -22.67 5.59 2.63
CA GLU A 132 -22.75 5.58 1.17
C GLU A 132 -21.33 5.69 0.58
N PRO A 133 -20.85 4.72 -0.21
CA PRO A 133 -19.56 4.83 -0.86
C PRO A 133 -19.64 5.89 -1.97
N VAL A 134 -19.07 7.06 -1.72
CA VAL A 134 -18.85 8.09 -2.76
C VAL A 134 -17.77 7.57 -3.72
N ARG A 135 -18.19 7.05 -4.88
CA ARG A 135 -17.27 6.78 -5.99
C ARG A 135 -16.85 8.10 -6.63
N PRO A 136 -15.55 8.40 -6.78
CA PRO A 136 -15.13 9.51 -7.62
C PRO A 136 -15.51 9.20 -9.07
N THR A 137 -16.32 10.08 -9.66
CA THR A 137 -16.67 10.07 -11.07
C THR A 137 -15.41 10.33 -11.90
N THR A 138 -14.80 9.28 -12.42
CA THR A 138 -13.66 9.37 -13.35
C THR A 138 -14.09 10.06 -14.64
N ARG A 139 -13.61 11.29 -14.82
CA ARG A 139 -13.64 12.04 -16.07
C ARG A 139 -12.76 11.34 -17.11
N GLY A 140 -13.37 10.85 -18.20
CA GLY A 140 -12.69 10.47 -19.44
C GLY A 140 -11.79 9.23 -19.35
N ALA A 141 -12.36 8.07 -19.08
CA ALA A 141 -11.64 6.80 -19.26
C ALA A 141 -11.46 6.53 -20.76
N VAL A 142 -10.21 6.62 -21.24
CA VAL A 142 -9.83 6.04 -22.53
C VAL A 142 -10.08 4.53 -22.43
N PRO A 143 -10.83 3.91 -23.35
CA PRO A 143 -11.13 2.49 -23.26
C PRO A 143 -9.81 1.69 -23.26
N PRO A 144 -9.65 0.70 -22.37
CA PRO A 144 -8.38 -0.03 -22.21
C PRO A 144 -7.90 -0.70 -23.49
N ARG A 145 -8.80 -0.96 -24.45
CA ARG A 145 -8.46 -1.51 -25.77
C ARG A 145 -7.67 -0.55 -26.65
N ALA A 146 -7.87 0.77 -26.52
CA ALA A 146 -7.13 1.77 -27.28
C ALA A 146 -5.67 1.91 -26.81
N LEU A 147 -5.35 1.44 -25.59
CA LEU A 147 -3.98 1.41 -25.05
C LEU A 147 -3.15 0.23 -25.60
N LEU A 148 -3.78 -0.72 -26.30
CA LEU A 148 -3.17 -1.98 -26.74
C LEU A 148 -3.04 -2.10 -28.26
N THR A 149 -3.56 -1.13 -29.02
CA THR A 149 -3.39 -1.09 -30.47
C THR A 149 -2.09 -0.40 -30.84
N PRO A 150 -1.36 -0.86 -31.89
CA PRO A 150 -0.25 -0.08 -32.43
C PRO A 150 -0.77 1.31 -32.79
N GLU A 151 -0.10 2.35 -32.26
CA GLU A 151 -0.40 3.75 -32.58
C GLU A 151 -0.50 3.91 -34.10
N PRO A 152 -1.54 4.60 -34.61
CA PRO A 152 -1.66 4.85 -36.03
C PRO A 152 -0.41 5.61 -36.53
N THR A 153 0.05 5.29 -37.74
CA THR A 153 1.08 6.09 -38.43
C THR A 153 0.53 7.50 -38.63
N LEU A 154 1.03 8.46 -37.86
CA LEU A 154 0.71 9.87 -38.04
C LEU A 154 1.44 10.42 -39.27
N ASP A 155 0.73 11.20 -40.08
CA ASP A 155 1.35 11.96 -41.16
C ASP A 155 2.14 13.19 -40.63
N ALA A 156 2.88 13.86 -41.50
CA ALA A 156 3.71 15.00 -41.11
C ALA A 156 2.90 16.17 -40.54
N ALA A 157 1.68 16.42 -41.02
CA ALA A 157 0.82 17.50 -40.54
C ALA A 157 0.26 17.18 -39.15
N GLN A 158 -0.14 15.93 -38.92
CA GLN A 158 -0.59 15.41 -37.64
C GLN A 158 0.54 15.44 -36.59
N LEU A 159 1.78 15.11 -36.97
CA LEU A 159 2.94 15.22 -36.08
C LEU A 159 3.21 16.67 -35.65
N GLN A 160 3.07 17.63 -36.57
CA GLN A 160 3.21 19.05 -36.23
C GLN A 160 2.09 19.53 -35.29
N ALA A 161 0.84 19.12 -35.54
CA ALA A 161 -0.30 19.46 -34.68
C ALA A 161 -0.11 18.88 -33.27
N LEU A 162 0.32 17.62 -33.16
CA LEU A 162 0.61 16.96 -31.88
C LEU A 162 1.77 17.64 -31.15
N GLN A 163 2.82 18.05 -31.87
CA GLN A 163 3.93 18.80 -31.29
C GLN A 163 3.45 20.13 -30.70
N LYS A 164 2.60 20.88 -31.42
CA LYS A 164 2.02 22.13 -30.92
C LYS A 164 1.22 21.90 -29.63
N GLN A 165 0.33 20.90 -29.64
CA GLN A 165 -0.46 20.53 -28.46
C GLN A 165 0.41 20.14 -27.25
N ARG A 166 1.52 19.42 -27.48
CA ARG A 166 2.46 19.01 -26.42
C ARG A 166 3.20 20.21 -25.83
N VAL A 167 3.62 21.16 -26.66
CA VAL A 167 4.27 22.39 -26.19
C VAL A 167 3.29 23.22 -25.36
N GLU A 168 2.05 23.38 -25.83
CA GLU A 168 1.01 24.13 -25.14
C GLU A 168 0.67 23.51 -23.76
N ARG A 169 0.66 22.18 -23.65
CA ARG A 169 0.26 21.49 -22.42
C ARG A 169 1.40 21.23 -21.43
N PHE A 170 2.58 20.90 -21.91
CA PHE A 170 3.69 20.40 -21.08
C PHE A 170 4.96 21.26 -21.16
N GLY A 171 4.98 22.28 -22.03
CA GLY A 171 6.15 23.10 -22.29
C GLY A 171 7.11 22.49 -23.33
N ALA A 172 8.02 23.32 -23.84
CA ALA A 172 8.90 22.97 -24.96
C ALA A 172 9.85 21.81 -24.64
N GLU A 173 10.46 21.81 -23.44
CA GLU A 173 11.43 20.80 -23.02
C GLU A 173 10.80 19.40 -22.87
N ALA A 174 9.62 19.33 -22.23
CA ALA A 174 8.88 18.09 -22.09
C ALA A 174 8.40 17.55 -23.44
N ALA A 175 7.98 18.44 -24.35
CA ALA A 175 7.58 18.04 -25.70
C ALA A 175 8.74 17.44 -26.51
N VAL A 176 9.97 17.93 -26.32
CA VAL A 176 11.18 17.35 -26.94
C VAL A 176 11.47 15.96 -26.35
N ARG A 177 11.42 15.79 -25.03
CA ARG A 177 11.62 14.48 -24.39
C ARG A 177 10.62 13.43 -24.90
N LEU A 178 9.33 13.80 -24.95
CA LEU A 178 8.28 12.92 -25.48
C LEU A 178 8.54 12.53 -26.93
N ARG A 179 8.99 13.46 -27.77
CA ARG A 179 9.33 13.15 -29.17
C ARG A 179 10.49 12.17 -29.28
N THR A 180 11.52 12.34 -28.45
CA THR A 180 12.66 11.42 -28.38
C THR A 180 12.22 10.03 -27.93
N GLU A 181 11.34 9.94 -26.92
CA GLU A 181 10.78 8.66 -26.48
C GLU A 181 9.95 7.99 -27.57
N ASP A 182 9.09 8.74 -28.27
CA ASP A 182 8.28 8.20 -29.37
C ASP A 182 9.16 7.67 -30.50
N ALA A 183 10.21 8.41 -30.88
CA ALA A 183 11.16 7.97 -31.89
C ALA A 183 11.90 6.68 -31.46
N ALA A 184 12.31 6.59 -30.19
CA ALA A 184 12.93 5.39 -29.63
C ALA A 184 11.97 4.19 -29.63
N ARG A 185 10.70 4.39 -29.24
CA ARG A 185 9.64 3.37 -29.29
C ARG A 185 9.40 2.90 -30.73
N TRP A 186 9.39 3.82 -31.69
CA TRP A 186 9.21 3.50 -33.10
C TRP A 186 10.36 2.65 -33.64
N ALA A 187 11.60 3.08 -33.39
CA ALA A 187 12.79 2.34 -33.79
C ALA A 187 12.81 0.94 -33.17
N TRP A 188 12.42 0.81 -31.90
CA TRP A 188 12.26 -0.49 -31.23
C TRP A 188 11.21 -1.38 -31.93
N ALA A 189 10.02 -0.83 -32.20
CA ALA A 189 8.94 -1.56 -32.85
C ALA A 189 9.34 -2.04 -34.25
N GLN A 190 10.06 -1.22 -35.03
CA GLN A 190 10.60 -1.60 -36.33
C GLN A 190 11.61 -2.74 -36.23
N ARG A 191 12.57 -2.66 -35.30
CA ARG A 191 13.53 -3.77 -35.07
C ARG A 191 12.83 -5.06 -34.68
N LEU A 192 11.81 -4.99 -33.82
CA LEU A 192 11.04 -6.15 -33.40
C LEU A 192 10.22 -6.74 -34.55
N ALA A 193 9.59 -5.90 -35.38
CA ALA A 193 8.86 -6.34 -36.56
C ALA A 193 9.77 -7.02 -37.58
N GLN A 194 10.96 -6.46 -37.82
CA GLN A 194 11.99 -7.08 -38.67
C GLN A 194 12.43 -8.43 -38.12
N ALA A 195 12.72 -8.51 -36.82
CA ALA A 195 13.07 -9.77 -36.17
C ALA A 195 11.94 -10.81 -36.34
N ARG A 196 10.68 -10.41 -36.12
CA ARG A 196 9.52 -11.32 -36.28
C ARG A 196 9.37 -11.86 -37.70
N ALA A 197 9.78 -11.10 -38.71
CA ALA A 197 9.78 -11.53 -40.11
C ALA A 197 10.96 -12.45 -40.46
N GLN A 198 12.12 -12.29 -39.82
CA GLN A 198 13.36 -13.02 -40.13
C GLN A 198 13.47 -14.36 -39.37
N LEU A 199 13.03 -14.39 -38.11
CA LEU A 199 13.26 -15.55 -37.22
C LEU A 199 12.55 -16.85 -37.65
N PRO A 200 11.37 -16.86 -38.30
CA PRO A 200 10.77 -18.11 -38.80
C PRO A 200 11.64 -18.85 -39.83
N ALA A 201 12.60 -18.16 -40.47
CA ALA A 201 13.52 -18.74 -41.45
C ALA A 201 14.81 -19.31 -40.83
N THR A 202 15.02 -19.15 -39.52
CA THR A 202 16.26 -19.52 -38.83
C THR A 202 15.96 -20.45 -37.66
N ALA A 203 16.81 -21.45 -37.41
CA ALA A 203 16.62 -22.39 -36.30
C ALA A 203 17.65 -22.16 -35.17
N GLY A 204 17.18 -22.24 -33.92
CA GLY A 204 18.00 -22.44 -32.72
C GLY A 204 19.20 -21.50 -32.57
N ALA A 205 20.39 -21.98 -32.96
CA ALA A 205 21.64 -21.23 -32.79
C ALA A 205 21.75 -19.99 -33.69
N GLU A 206 21.23 -20.05 -34.91
CA GLU A 206 21.23 -18.90 -35.84
C GLU A 206 20.26 -17.82 -35.36
N GLN A 207 19.13 -18.25 -34.80
CA GLN A 207 18.12 -17.39 -34.21
C GLN A 207 18.69 -16.61 -33.00
N GLU A 208 19.43 -17.31 -32.13
CA GLU A 208 20.12 -16.70 -30.99
C GLU A 208 21.20 -15.70 -31.42
N ALA A 209 21.99 -16.06 -32.45
CA ALA A 209 23.03 -15.19 -33.00
C ALA A 209 22.44 -13.92 -33.64
N TYR A 210 21.29 -14.04 -34.32
CA TYR A 210 20.55 -12.90 -34.84
C TYR A 210 20.11 -11.96 -33.69
N LEU A 211 19.48 -12.51 -32.65
CA LEU A 211 19.00 -11.69 -31.53
C LEU A 211 20.13 -10.94 -30.84
N LYS A 212 21.27 -11.59 -30.57
CA LYS A 212 22.45 -10.95 -29.95
C LYS A 212 23.09 -9.87 -30.83
N ARG A 213 22.90 -9.93 -32.16
CA ARG A 213 23.39 -8.90 -33.09
C ARG A 213 22.48 -7.67 -33.11
N HIS A 214 21.19 -7.84 -32.91
CA HIS A 214 20.18 -6.78 -33.06
C HIS A 214 19.66 -6.20 -31.73
N PHE A 215 19.87 -6.91 -30.62
CA PHE A 215 19.42 -6.53 -29.28
C PHE A 215 20.54 -6.77 -28.25
N SER A 216 20.63 -5.91 -27.23
CA SER A 216 21.68 -5.97 -26.21
C SER A 216 21.14 -5.75 -24.79
N GLY A 217 21.84 -6.25 -23.77
CA GLY A 217 21.46 -6.04 -22.38
C GLY A 217 20.03 -6.47 -22.05
N THR A 218 19.27 -5.60 -21.38
CA THR A 218 17.87 -5.82 -21.00
C THR A 218 16.93 -5.91 -22.20
N ASP A 219 17.27 -5.28 -23.32
CA ASP A 219 16.47 -5.32 -24.54
C ASP A 219 16.45 -6.73 -25.16
N LEU A 220 17.52 -7.51 -24.99
CA LEU A 220 17.56 -8.90 -25.46
C LEU A 220 16.48 -9.75 -24.76
N LEU A 221 16.39 -9.67 -23.43
CA LEU A 221 15.40 -10.39 -22.64
C LEU A 221 13.97 -9.97 -23.00
N ARG A 222 13.76 -8.67 -23.19
CA ARG A 222 12.47 -8.12 -23.63
C ARG A 222 12.09 -8.63 -25.02
N ALA A 223 13.03 -8.63 -25.97
CA ALA A 223 12.80 -9.14 -27.32
C ALA A 223 12.43 -10.63 -27.31
N ARG A 224 13.18 -11.47 -26.57
CA ARG A 224 12.86 -12.90 -26.40
C ARG A 224 11.43 -13.11 -25.92
N THR A 225 11.05 -12.39 -24.86
CA THR A 225 9.72 -12.48 -24.26
C THR A 225 8.62 -12.13 -25.27
N LEU A 226 8.78 -11.02 -26.01
CA LEU A 226 7.79 -10.56 -26.99
C LEU A 226 7.72 -11.43 -28.26
N LEU A 227 8.80 -12.17 -28.54
CA LEU A 227 8.88 -13.12 -29.65
C LEU A 227 8.46 -14.54 -29.24
N GLY A 228 8.09 -14.77 -27.97
CA GLY A 228 7.68 -16.08 -27.48
C GLY A 228 8.81 -17.10 -27.35
N LEU A 229 10.04 -16.62 -27.17
CA LEU A 229 11.24 -17.45 -27.08
C LEU A 229 11.62 -17.68 -25.62
N PRO A 230 12.18 -18.87 -25.30
CA PRO A 230 12.65 -19.14 -23.94
C PRO A 230 13.74 -18.15 -23.51
N PRO A 231 13.79 -17.78 -22.22
CA PRO A 231 14.80 -16.88 -21.68
C PRO A 231 16.22 -17.41 -21.90
#